data_AF-A0A8D8KRI6-F1
#
_entry.id   AF-A0A8D8KRI6-F1
#
_cell.length_a   1.000
_cell.length_b   1.000
_cell.length_c   1.000
_cell.angle_alpha   90.00
_cell.angle_beta   90.00
_cell.angle_gamma   90.00
#
_symmetry.space_group_name_H-M   'P 1'
#
loop_
_entity.id
_entity.type
_entity.pdbx_description
1 polymer ?
#
loop_
_entity_poly.entity_id
_entity_poly.type
_entity_poly.pdbx_seq_one_letter_code
_entity_poly.pdbx_strand_id
1 'polypeptide(L)'
;ELTRKYTAQYHSGHAPATTRQSQLSPAQLTSTLALAMTHPRPVLLVLGVLAVVPLLSAYNVSPVPNVVFNATMVGSYFGYAIHLKKDGLFVGAPRAESSLPKQRKIAEPGAVFRCNVIDGSCVQYDQLDKGGRDMHMNKSGQYFGASLDGIVDREELVSCAPRFVYEDYDGREISERAMTGICYARMNNSTVTLKEAFDSRKTNSIFDHSSEGFAVHMVQGVGEDLKIMTGLPLHDFSGVVIIYTGTFGAVIHSLQETPGGYFGYSVNSMVVQNKTVYVASAPRSNGSPGKVFIFETKVAKTKQLDAHNKVVLVGDEIRDYFGYSLCTEDINGDGLPDVLVGA
;
A
#
# COMPACT_ATOMS: atom_id res chain seq x y z
N GLU A 1 -13.23 -39.60 7.37
CA GLU A 1 -13.61 -39.47 5.95
C GLU A 1 -14.50 -38.25 5.77
N LEU A 2 -14.04 -37.29 4.97
CA LEU A 2 -14.79 -36.34 4.12
C LEU A 2 -14.02 -35.03 3.99
N THR A 3 -13.00 -35.10 3.13
CA THR A 3 -12.32 -33.98 2.51
C THR A 3 -13.30 -33.32 1.53
N ARG A 4 -13.70 -32.06 1.76
CA ARG A 4 -14.37 -31.26 0.72
C ARG A 4 -13.37 -30.24 0.16
N LYS A 5 -12.87 -30.56 -1.03
CA LYS A 5 -12.19 -29.62 -1.93
C LYS A 5 -13.18 -28.53 -2.33
N TYR A 6 -12.81 -27.27 -2.15
CA TYR A 6 -13.49 -26.16 -2.81
C TYR A 6 -12.89 -26.05 -4.22
N THR A 7 -13.71 -26.32 -5.22
CA THR A 7 -13.42 -26.08 -6.64
C THR A 7 -14.10 -24.78 -7.02
N ALA A 8 -13.34 -23.82 -7.56
CA ALA A 8 -13.88 -22.58 -8.09
C ALA A 8 -14.92 -22.87 -9.20
N GLN A 9 -16.16 -22.43 -9.00
CA GLN A 9 -17.25 -22.52 -9.96
C GLN A 9 -17.21 -21.30 -10.88
N TYR A 10 -16.91 -21.54 -12.16
CA TYR A 10 -17.17 -20.59 -13.24
C TYR A 10 -18.68 -20.49 -13.47
N HIS A 11 -19.27 -19.32 -13.26
CA HIS A 11 -20.65 -19.05 -13.65
C HIS A 11 -20.72 -18.77 -15.16
N SER A 12 -21.25 -19.74 -15.91
CA SER A 12 -21.77 -19.52 -17.26
C SER A 12 -23.26 -19.22 -17.18
N GLY A 13 -23.65 -18.00 -17.55
CA GLY A 13 -25.04 -17.58 -17.65
C GLY A 13 -25.73 -18.23 -18.85
N HIS A 14 -26.87 -18.89 -18.61
CA HIS A 14 -27.80 -19.33 -19.65
C HIS A 14 -28.65 -18.15 -20.16
N ALA A 15 -28.77 -18.04 -21.49
CA ALA A 15 -29.85 -17.33 -22.18
C ALA A 15 -30.65 -18.34 -23.05
N PRO A 16 -31.94 -18.08 -23.34
CA PRO A 16 -32.91 -19.13 -23.66
C PRO A 16 -32.92 -19.56 -25.13
N ALA A 17 -33.56 -20.71 -25.34
CA ALA A 17 -33.68 -21.50 -26.55
C ALA A 17 -34.01 -20.71 -27.84
N THR A 18 -33.25 -20.99 -28.90
CA THR A 18 -33.65 -20.71 -30.29
C THR A 18 -33.37 -21.93 -31.19
N THR A 19 -34.49 -22.44 -31.70
CA THR A 19 -34.75 -22.95 -33.06
C THR A 19 -33.61 -23.63 -33.83
N ARG A 20 -33.85 -24.91 -34.20
CA ARG A 20 -33.12 -25.68 -35.23
C ARG A 20 -32.78 -24.80 -36.44
N GLN A 21 -31.49 -24.54 -36.65
CA GLN A 21 -30.95 -24.21 -37.97
C GLN A 21 -29.99 -25.31 -38.41
N SER A 22 -30.21 -25.75 -39.64
CA SER A 22 -29.44 -26.77 -40.36
C SER A 22 -27.95 -26.45 -40.36
N GLN A 23 -27.14 -27.39 -39.88
CA GLN A 23 -25.69 -27.35 -40.02
C GLN A 23 -25.32 -27.40 -41.51
N LEU A 24 -24.69 -26.33 -42.00
CA LEU A 24 -23.96 -26.33 -43.27
C LEU A 24 -22.56 -26.90 -43.03
N SER A 25 -22.13 -27.81 -43.90
CA SER A 25 -20.84 -28.48 -43.80
C SER A 25 -19.64 -27.50 -44.00
N PRO A 26 -18.45 -27.77 -43.42
CA PRO A 26 -17.28 -26.88 -43.50
C PRO A 26 -16.80 -26.58 -44.93
N ALA A 27 -17.14 -27.45 -45.89
CA ALA A 27 -16.79 -27.30 -47.30
C ALA A 27 -17.69 -26.29 -48.06
N GLN A 28 -18.85 -25.92 -47.53
CA GLN A 28 -19.76 -24.97 -48.18
C GLN A 28 -19.52 -23.51 -47.75
N LEU A 29 -18.90 -23.29 -46.57
CA LEU A 29 -18.48 -21.96 -46.11
C LEU A 29 -17.25 -21.45 -46.86
N THR A 30 -16.32 -22.32 -47.26
CA THR A 30 -15.10 -21.90 -47.96
C THR A 30 -15.36 -21.45 -49.40
N SER A 31 -16.36 -22.01 -50.10
CA SER A 31 -16.67 -21.60 -51.49
C SER A 31 -17.49 -20.31 -51.58
N THR A 32 -18.34 -20.02 -50.59
CA THR A 32 -19.18 -18.81 -50.56
C THR A 32 -18.42 -17.57 -50.10
N LEU A 33 -17.46 -17.72 -49.18
CA LEU A 33 -16.50 -16.67 -48.82
C LEU A 33 -15.53 -16.35 -49.97
N ALA A 34 -15.07 -17.35 -50.73
CA ALA A 34 -14.15 -17.14 -51.85
C ALA A 34 -14.77 -16.35 -53.02
N LEU A 35 -16.07 -16.53 -53.31
CA LEU A 35 -16.75 -15.74 -54.35
C LEU A 35 -17.08 -14.32 -53.91
N ALA A 36 -17.37 -14.09 -52.62
CA ALA A 36 -17.64 -12.75 -52.09
C ALA A 36 -16.38 -11.85 -52.09
N MET A 37 -15.17 -12.42 -52.06
CA MET A 37 -13.91 -11.66 -52.10
C MET A 37 -13.46 -11.22 -53.51
N THR A 38 -14.26 -11.49 -54.55
CA THR A 38 -13.99 -11.04 -55.94
C THR A 38 -14.48 -9.61 -56.22
N HIS A 39 -15.22 -9.01 -55.28
CA HIS A 39 -15.70 -7.63 -55.36
C HIS A 39 -15.04 -6.74 -54.30
N PRO A 40 -14.63 -5.51 -54.64
CA PRO A 40 -13.87 -4.64 -53.73
C PRO A 40 -14.65 -4.20 -52.49
N ARG A 41 -15.99 -4.18 -52.55
CA ARG A 41 -16.88 -3.67 -51.48
C ARG A 41 -16.89 -4.53 -50.19
N PRO A 42 -17.12 -5.86 -50.24
CA PRO A 42 -17.07 -6.71 -49.05
C PRO A 42 -15.67 -6.81 -48.43
N VAL A 43 -14.61 -6.76 -49.24
CA VAL A 43 -13.21 -6.72 -48.75
C VAL A 43 -12.94 -5.43 -47.98
N LEU A 44 -13.39 -4.28 -48.49
CA LEU A 44 -13.30 -2.99 -47.77
C LEU A 44 -14.08 -2.98 -46.45
N LEU A 45 -15.25 -3.62 -46.41
CA LEU A 45 -16.06 -3.75 -45.19
C LEU A 45 -15.36 -4.60 -44.13
N VAL A 46 -14.79 -5.75 -44.52
CA VAL A 46 -14.04 -6.62 -43.61
C VAL A 46 -12.77 -5.93 -43.11
N LEU A 47 -12.03 -5.24 -43.99
CA LEU A 47 -10.87 -4.43 -43.60
C LEU A 47 -11.27 -3.26 -42.69
N GLY A 48 -12.41 -2.62 -42.94
CA GLY A 48 -12.96 -1.57 -42.09
C GLY A 48 -13.34 -2.07 -40.70
N VAL A 49 -14.00 -3.23 -40.60
CA VAL A 49 -14.33 -3.86 -39.32
C VAL A 49 -13.07 -4.28 -38.57
N LEU A 50 -12.10 -4.93 -39.24
CA LEU A 50 -10.81 -5.31 -38.65
C LEU A 50 -9.98 -4.10 -38.17
N ALA A 51 -10.12 -2.94 -38.82
CA ALA A 51 -9.49 -1.70 -38.39
C ALA A 51 -10.17 -1.05 -37.17
N VAL A 52 -11.47 -1.32 -36.95
CA VAL A 52 -12.25 -0.76 -35.83
C VAL A 52 -12.20 -1.65 -34.58
N VAL A 53 -12.02 -2.96 -34.71
CA VAL A 53 -11.85 -3.89 -33.57
C VAL A 53 -10.74 -3.47 -32.58
N PRO A 54 -9.52 -3.09 -33.00
CA PRO A 54 -8.50 -2.63 -32.06
C PRO A 54 -8.82 -1.27 -31.41
N LEU A 55 -9.67 -0.44 -32.04
CA LEU A 55 -10.17 0.81 -31.44
C LEU A 55 -11.21 0.53 -30.33
N LEU A 56 -11.92 -0.60 -30.38
CA LEU A 56 -12.87 -1.03 -29.34
C LEU A 56 -12.19 -1.69 -28.13
N SER A 57 -10.92 -2.06 -28.25
CA SER A 57 -10.09 -2.58 -27.15
C SER A 57 -8.97 -1.62 -26.74
N ALA A 58 -9.02 -0.38 -27.20
CA ALA A 58 -8.06 0.65 -26.80
C ALA A 58 -8.31 1.01 -25.33
N TYR A 59 -7.36 0.67 -24.47
CA TYR A 59 -7.32 1.16 -23.10
C TYR A 59 -6.99 2.66 -23.12
N ASN A 60 -7.61 3.43 -22.23
CA ASN A 60 -7.54 4.89 -22.18
C ASN A 60 -6.24 5.44 -21.56
N VAL A 61 -5.18 4.62 -21.48
CA VAL A 61 -3.87 5.02 -20.96
C VAL A 61 -2.97 5.37 -22.14
N SER A 62 -2.48 6.62 -22.17
CA SER A 62 -1.52 7.06 -23.19
C SER A 62 -0.26 6.20 -23.15
N PRO A 63 0.24 5.69 -24.30
CA PRO A 63 1.49 4.93 -24.35
C PRO A 63 2.73 5.81 -24.11
N VAL A 64 2.57 7.15 -24.12
CA VAL A 64 3.64 8.12 -23.86
C VAL A 64 3.25 8.93 -22.61
N PRO A 65 4.16 9.11 -21.63
CA PRO A 65 3.87 9.90 -20.46
C PRO A 65 3.62 11.36 -20.85
N ASN A 66 2.54 11.94 -20.34
CA ASN A 66 2.25 13.36 -20.52
C ASN A 66 3.26 14.24 -19.76
N VAL A 67 3.70 13.78 -18.58
CA VAL A 67 4.65 14.47 -17.71
C VAL A 67 5.60 13.43 -17.12
N VAL A 68 6.89 13.76 -17.07
CA VAL A 68 7.93 12.92 -16.46
C VAL A 68 8.55 13.68 -15.29
N PHE A 69 8.46 13.11 -14.09
CA PHE A 69 9.04 13.66 -12.88
C PHE A 69 10.44 13.07 -12.68
N ASN A 70 11.46 13.92 -12.67
CA ASN A 70 12.85 13.48 -12.55
C ASN A 70 13.39 13.74 -11.15
N ALA A 71 14.19 12.79 -10.65
CA ALA A 71 14.94 12.97 -9.42
C ALA A 71 15.96 14.12 -9.58
N THR A 72 16.13 14.92 -8.53
CA THR A 72 17.20 15.93 -8.49
C THR A 72 18.58 15.31 -8.30
N MET A 73 18.64 14.11 -7.69
CA MET A 73 19.89 13.37 -7.44
C MET A 73 19.73 11.89 -7.76
N VAL A 74 20.70 11.33 -8.46
CA VAL A 74 20.80 9.89 -8.76
C VAL A 74 20.98 9.11 -7.46
N GLY A 75 20.28 7.99 -7.33
CA GLY A 75 20.37 7.13 -6.14
C GLY A 75 19.53 7.58 -4.94
N SER A 76 18.79 8.70 -5.05
CA SER A 76 17.87 9.19 -4.00
C SER A 76 16.64 8.31 -3.74
N TYR A 77 16.39 7.36 -4.65
CA TYR A 77 15.18 6.53 -4.70
C TYR A 77 13.91 7.38 -4.82
N PHE A 78 13.98 8.50 -5.52
CA PHE A 78 12.81 9.29 -5.87
C PHE A 78 11.78 8.43 -6.62
N GLY A 79 10.54 8.39 -6.11
CA GLY A 79 9.49 7.52 -6.63
C GLY A 79 9.29 6.24 -5.81
N TYR A 80 10.04 6.05 -4.71
CA TYR A 80 9.91 4.86 -3.86
C TYR A 80 8.51 4.72 -3.25
N ALA A 81 7.89 5.84 -2.88
CA ALA A 81 6.49 5.92 -2.50
C ALA A 81 5.85 7.13 -3.20
N ILE A 82 4.60 7.01 -3.62
CA ILE A 82 3.88 8.08 -4.31
C ILE A 82 2.46 8.20 -3.77
N HIS A 83 1.94 9.42 -3.73
CA HIS A 83 0.54 9.67 -3.40
C HIS A 83 0.04 10.89 -4.18
N LEU A 84 -1.06 10.73 -4.90
CA LEU A 84 -1.67 11.80 -5.69
C LEU A 84 -2.69 12.56 -4.84
N LYS A 85 -2.56 13.88 -4.78
CA LYS A 85 -3.54 14.78 -4.17
C LYS A 85 -4.08 15.74 -5.22
N LYS A 86 -5.17 16.42 -4.89
CA LYS A 86 -5.77 17.45 -5.76
C LYS A 86 -4.80 18.58 -6.12
N ASP A 87 -3.86 18.88 -5.24
CA ASP A 87 -2.93 19.99 -5.35
C ASP A 87 -1.52 19.58 -5.82
N GLY A 88 -1.30 18.31 -6.17
CA GLY A 88 -0.03 17.83 -6.73
C GLY A 88 0.26 16.35 -6.46
N LEU A 89 1.36 15.87 -7.04
CA LEU A 89 1.90 14.54 -6.78
C LEU A 89 2.92 14.61 -5.65
N PHE A 90 2.75 13.80 -4.62
CA PHE A 90 3.72 13.68 -3.53
C PHE A 90 4.58 12.46 -3.76
N VAL A 91 5.90 12.62 -3.63
CA VAL A 91 6.89 11.61 -3.99
C VAL A 91 7.92 11.44 -2.88
N GLY A 92 8.00 10.26 -2.31
CA GLY A 92 9.03 9.86 -1.36
C GLY A 92 10.35 9.54 -2.05
N ALA A 93 11.45 9.94 -1.42
CA ALA A 93 12.82 9.70 -1.86
C ALA A 93 13.70 9.39 -0.62
N PRO A 94 13.67 8.14 -0.13
CA PRO A 94 14.24 7.77 1.17
C PRO A 94 15.75 7.97 1.31
N ARG A 95 16.48 8.12 0.20
CA ARG A 95 17.93 8.35 0.20
C ARG A 95 18.31 9.75 -0.29
N ALA A 96 17.34 10.66 -0.42
CA ALA A 96 17.63 12.03 -0.80
C ALA A 96 18.40 12.78 0.30
N GLU A 97 19.34 13.61 -0.12
CA GLU A 97 19.88 14.68 0.72
C GLU A 97 18.81 15.76 0.92
N SER A 98 18.75 16.31 2.14
CA SER A 98 17.76 17.32 2.50
C SER A 98 18.32 18.73 2.30
N SER A 99 17.50 19.60 1.70
CA SER A 99 17.82 21.03 1.56
C SER A 99 17.56 21.84 2.84
N LEU A 100 16.88 21.26 3.83
CA LEU A 100 16.47 21.93 5.06
C LEU A 100 17.67 22.30 5.94
N PRO A 101 17.78 23.55 6.45
CA PRO A 101 18.94 24.01 7.23
C PRO A 101 19.33 23.11 8.40
N LYS A 102 18.35 22.56 9.13
CA LYS A 102 18.57 21.70 10.31
C LYS A 102 19.08 20.29 9.94
N GLN A 103 18.96 19.88 8.67
CA GLN A 103 19.30 18.54 8.20
C GLN A 103 20.52 18.51 7.28
N ARG A 104 21.12 19.66 6.94
CA ARG A 104 22.29 19.76 6.03
C ARG A 104 23.53 18.97 6.45
N LYS A 105 23.62 18.55 7.72
CA LYS A 105 24.73 17.76 8.29
C LYS A 105 24.31 16.34 8.66
N ILE A 106 23.23 15.85 8.07
CA ILE A 106 22.70 14.50 8.25
C ILE A 106 22.83 13.86 6.88
N ALA A 107 23.50 12.71 6.80
CA ALA A 107 23.71 12.02 5.53
C ALA A 107 22.46 11.20 5.18
N GLU A 108 22.02 11.28 3.93
CA GLU A 108 20.84 10.58 3.39
C GLU A 108 19.65 10.56 4.38
N PRO A 109 19.17 11.72 4.89
CA PRO A 109 18.05 11.75 5.82
C PRO A 109 16.74 11.32 5.14
N GLY A 110 16.67 11.37 3.80
CA GLY A 110 15.46 11.16 3.03
C GLY A 110 14.59 12.43 2.94
N ALA A 111 13.69 12.46 1.96
CA ALA A 111 12.79 13.58 1.75
C ALA A 111 11.48 13.13 1.08
N VAL A 112 10.45 13.96 1.25
CA VAL A 112 9.23 13.93 0.42
C VAL A 112 9.25 15.18 -0.46
N PHE A 113 8.84 15.03 -1.71
CA PHE A 113 8.73 16.11 -2.69
C PHE A 113 7.26 16.32 -3.05
N ARG A 114 6.87 17.57 -3.30
CA ARG A 114 5.60 17.93 -3.94
C ARG A 114 5.90 18.36 -5.36
N CYS A 115 5.26 17.69 -6.32
CA CYS A 115 5.44 17.90 -7.74
C CYS A 115 4.17 18.45 -8.39
N ASN A 116 4.34 19.43 -9.27
CA ASN A 116 3.28 19.98 -10.10
C ASN A 116 3.00 19.01 -11.26
N VAL A 117 1.77 18.53 -11.33
CA VAL A 117 1.33 17.53 -12.33
C VAL A 117 1.21 18.07 -13.76
N ILE A 118 1.37 19.39 -13.96
CA ILE A 118 1.29 20.03 -15.26
C ILE A 118 2.68 20.22 -15.88
N ASP A 119 3.63 20.79 -15.14
CA ASP A 119 4.96 21.12 -15.65
C ASP A 119 6.07 20.15 -15.18
N GLY A 120 5.77 19.24 -14.27
CA GLY A 120 6.70 18.25 -13.73
C GLY A 120 7.70 18.82 -12.71
N SER A 121 7.60 20.10 -12.33
CA SER A 121 8.49 20.71 -11.35
C SER A 121 8.24 20.14 -9.95
N CYS A 122 9.31 19.86 -9.19
CA CYS A 122 9.24 19.27 -7.85
C CYS A 122 10.02 20.11 -6.84
N VAL A 123 9.44 20.32 -5.67
CA VAL A 123 10.07 20.99 -4.52
C VAL A 123 10.01 20.09 -3.30
N GLN A 124 11.03 20.14 -2.44
CA GLN A 124 11.00 19.40 -1.18
C GLN A 124 9.82 19.88 -0.33
N TYR A 125 8.97 18.93 0.10
CA TYR A 125 7.83 19.19 0.96
C TYR A 125 8.28 19.25 2.42
N ASP A 126 8.34 20.45 2.95
CA ASP A 126 8.95 20.73 4.25
C ASP A 126 7.94 20.73 5.41
N GLN A 127 6.70 20.25 5.23
CA GLN A 127 5.67 20.28 6.29
C GLN A 127 5.60 19.00 7.13
N LEU A 128 6.47 18.02 6.86
CA LEU A 128 6.57 16.78 7.63
C LEU A 128 7.79 16.81 8.55
N ASP A 129 8.90 16.15 8.20
CA ASP A 129 10.11 16.17 9.02
C ASP A 129 10.95 17.44 8.81
N LYS A 130 10.83 18.41 9.73
CA LYS A 130 11.68 19.62 9.79
C LYS A 130 12.82 19.53 10.81
N GLY A 131 12.88 18.45 11.59
CA GLY A 131 13.78 18.33 12.73
C GLY A 131 15.19 17.93 12.32
N GLY A 132 16.21 18.46 13.01
CA GLY A 132 17.59 18.00 12.88
C GLY A 132 17.88 16.77 13.73
N ARG A 133 19.15 16.58 14.11
CA ARG A 133 19.54 15.64 15.17
C ARG A 133 19.07 16.18 16.53
N ASP A 134 18.62 15.28 17.40
CA ASP A 134 18.25 15.55 18.79
C ASP A 134 18.82 14.43 19.68
N MET A 135 18.77 14.60 21.00
CA MET A 135 19.17 13.58 21.96
C MET A 135 18.44 12.27 21.68
N HIS A 136 19.19 11.18 21.60
CA HIS A 136 18.73 9.84 21.22
C HIS A 136 18.20 9.66 19.78
N MET A 137 18.16 10.71 18.94
CA MET A 137 17.58 10.62 17.60
C MET A 137 18.67 10.64 16.51
N ASN A 138 18.96 9.47 15.93
CA ASN A 138 19.81 9.38 14.75
C ASN A 138 18.99 9.27 13.47
N LYS A 139 19.11 10.31 12.65
CA LYS A 139 18.40 10.47 11.38
C LYS A 139 19.22 10.10 10.15
N SER A 140 20.49 9.72 10.32
CA SER A 140 21.36 9.43 9.18
C SER A 140 20.95 8.10 8.56
N GLY A 141 20.61 8.08 7.26
CA GLY A 141 20.11 6.88 6.59
C GLY A 141 18.77 6.37 7.12
N GLN A 142 17.95 7.24 7.74
CA GLN A 142 16.67 6.87 8.36
C GLN A 142 15.59 6.42 7.37
N TYR A 143 15.80 6.64 6.06
CA TYR A 143 14.86 6.29 4.99
C TYR A 143 13.54 7.08 5.03
N PHE A 144 13.58 8.38 5.36
CA PHE A 144 12.36 9.20 5.39
C PHE A 144 11.77 9.38 3.99
N GLY A 145 10.49 9.05 3.81
CA GLY A 145 9.85 8.98 2.48
C GLY A 145 9.75 7.56 1.93
N ALA A 146 10.10 6.53 2.71
CA ALA A 146 9.97 5.13 2.28
C ALA A 146 8.51 4.65 2.23
N SER A 147 7.63 5.23 3.03
CA SER A 147 6.19 5.02 2.96
C SER A 147 5.49 6.38 3.02
N LEU A 148 4.37 6.48 2.30
CA LEU A 148 3.65 7.73 2.09
C LEU A 148 2.18 7.39 1.86
N ASP A 149 1.29 8.04 2.59
CA ASP A 149 -0.14 7.98 2.31
C ASP A 149 -0.83 9.29 2.71
N GLY A 150 -2.06 9.50 2.22
CA GLY A 150 -2.81 10.72 2.45
C GLY A 150 -4.28 10.57 2.10
N ILE A 151 -5.04 11.65 2.30
CA ILE A 151 -6.42 11.74 1.81
C ILE A 151 -6.45 12.71 0.62
N VAL A 152 -6.97 12.27 -0.53
CA VAL A 152 -6.82 12.97 -1.83
C VAL A 152 -7.32 14.43 -1.80
N ASP A 153 -8.50 14.67 -1.23
CA ASP A 153 -9.18 15.97 -1.21
C ASP A 153 -8.90 16.81 0.05
N ARG A 154 -7.88 16.42 0.79
CA ARG A 154 -7.62 16.87 2.16
C ARG A 154 -6.14 17.17 2.33
N GLU A 155 -5.72 18.02 3.28
CA GLU A 155 -4.29 18.36 3.43
C GLU A 155 -3.48 17.21 4.06
N GLU A 156 -4.17 16.22 4.61
CA GLU A 156 -3.57 15.19 5.42
C GLU A 156 -2.68 14.27 4.61
N LEU A 157 -1.47 14.10 5.14
CA LEU A 157 -0.39 13.34 4.52
C LEU A 157 0.49 12.78 5.64
N VAL A 158 0.89 11.52 5.54
CA VAL A 158 1.79 10.87 6.47
C VAL A 158 2.93 10.25 5.69
N SER A 159 4.14 10.41 6.21
CA SER A 159 5.30 9.71 5.68
C SER A 159 6.20 9.25 6.80
N CYS A 160 6.87 8.13 6.58
CA CYS A 160 7.68 7.48 7.61
C CYS A 160 9.13 7.25 7.19
N ALA A 161 9.94 7.00 8.22
CA ALA A 161 11.35 6.67 8.16
C ALA A 161 11.57 5.34 8.91
N PRO A 162 11.32 4.19 8.27
CA PRO A 162 11.33 2.88 8.94
C PRO A 162 12.72 2.47 9.46
N ARG A 163 13.79 3.10 8.97
CA ARG A 163 15.17 2.84 9.43
C ARG A 163 15.66 3.86 10.44
N PHE A 164 14.77 4.69 10.99
CA PHE A 164 15.10 5.61 12.06
C PHE A 164 15.66 4.87 13.29
N VAL A 165 16.75 5.39 13.85
CA VAL A 165 17.49 4.76 14.94
C VAL A 165 17.42 5.61 16.21
N TYR A 166 16.96 4.99 17.29
CA TYR A 166 17.19 5.42 18.65
C TYR A 166 18.62 5.08 19.06
N GLU A 167 19.34 6.04 19.65
CA GLU A 167 20.70 5.82 20.18
C GLU A 167 20.74 6.14 21.67
N ASP A 168 21.21 5.21 22.49
CA ASP A 168 21.51 5.49 23.89
C ASP A 168 22.97 5.84 24.09
N TYR A 169 23.26 6.61 25.14
CA TYR A 169 24.60 7.15 25.38
C TYR A 169 25.06 6.88 26.81
N ASP A 170 26.27 6.33 26.95
CA ASP A 170 27.02 6.33 28.22
C ASP A 170 28.10 7.41 28.14
N GLY A 171 27.83 8.55 28.76
CA GLY A 171 28.67 9.75 28.64
C GLY A 171 28.69 10.29 27.21
N ARG A 172 29.77 10.02 26.47
CA ARG A 172 29.95 10.45 25.07
C ARG A 172 29.96 9.29 24.07
N GLU A 173 29.94 8.05 24.55
CA GLU A 173 29.97 6.87 23.71
C GLU A 173 28.54 6.35 23.52
N ILE A 174 28.27 5.81 22.33
CA ILE A 174 26.99 5.18 22.04
C ILE A 174 27.01 3.81 22.72
N SER A 175 26.13 3.62 23.70
CA SER A 175 26.00 2.35 24.41
C SER A 175 25.10 1.37 23.65
N GLU A 176 24.04 1.88 23.01
CA GLU A 176 23.04 1.03 22.36
C GLU A 176 22.40 1.70 21.14
N ARG A 177 21.93 0.88 20.18
CA ARG A 177 21.20 1.33 18.99
C ARG A 177 19.97 0.46 18.74
N ALA A 178 18.83 1.10 18.52
CA ALA A 178 17.56 0.46 18.25
C ALA A 178 16.89 1.08 17.00
N MET A 179 16.64 0.28 15.97
CA MET A 179 15.88 0.69 14.79
C MET A 179 14.37 0.63 15.10
N THR A 180 13.88 1.72 15.68
CA THR A 180 12.48 1.85 16.09
C THR A 180 11.57 2.24 14.93
N GLY A 181 12.07 3.03 13.98
CA GLY A 181 11.22 3.68 12.98
C GLY A 181 10.48 4.88 13.57
N ILE A 182 9.95 5.75 12.70
CA ILE A 182 9.20 6.95 13.08
C ILE A 182 8.35 7.43 11.92
N CYS A 183 7.21 8.06 12.19
CA CYS A 183 6.37 8.71 11.18
C CYS A 183 6.07 10.16 11.52
N TYR A 184 5.80 10.94 10.47
CA TYR A 184 5.38 12.34 10.57
C TYR A 184 4.08 12.50 9.77
N ALA A 185 3.05 12.99 10.45
CA ALA A 185 1.73 13.19 9.87
C ALA A 185 1.35 14.67 9.90
N ARG A 186 0.94 15.21 8.75
CA ARG A 186 0.29 16.51 8.63
C ARG A 186 -1.21 16.30 8.89
N MET A 187 -1.75 16.94 9.91
CA MET A 187 -3.16 16.86 10.31
C MET A 187 -3.62 18.24 10.81
N ASN A 188 -4.77 18.74 10.32
CA ASN A 188 -5.37 20.01 10.77
C ASN A 188 -4.37 21.17 10.84
N ASN A 189 -3.66 21.41 9.75
CA ASN A 189 -2.62 22.41 9.64
C ASN A 189 -1.49 22.34 10.70
N SER A 190 -1.33 21.20 11.36
CA SER A 190 -0.26 20.91 12.31
C SER A 190 0.48 19.63 11.91
N THR A 191 1.70 19.47 12.40
CA THR A 191 2.48 18.25 12.17
C THR A 191 2.59 17.49 13.47
N VAL A 192 2.23 16.22 13.44
CA VAL A 192 2.26 15.29 14.55
C VAL A 192 3.32 14.23 14.28
N THR A 193 4.11 13.90 15.30
CA THR A 193 5.10 12.82 15.23
C THR A 193 4.51 11.57 15.86
N LEU A 194 4.44 10.49 15.08
CA LEU A 194 4.03 9.16 15.53
C LEU A 194 5.30 8.36 15.83
N LYS A 195 5.45 7.94 17.09
CA LYS A 195 6.71 7.44 17.63
C LYS A 195 6.49 6.47 18.79
N GLU A 196 5.45 5.64 18.73
CA GLU A 196 5.08 4.76 19.85
C GLU A 196 6.18 3.72 20.10
N ALA A 197 6.82 3.20 19.04
CA ALA A 197 7.97 2.31 19.17
C ALA A 197 9.16 3.00 19.87
N PHE A 198 9.45 4.24 19.48
CA PHE A 198 10.50 5.07 20.07
C PHE A 198 10.24 5.42 21.54
N ASP A 199 9.02 5.85 21.86
CA ASP A 199 8.66 6.22 23.23
C ASP A 199 8.58 4.99 24.15
N SER A 200 8.07 3.87 23.64
CA SER A 200 8.09 2.60 24.37
C SER A 200 9.53 2.17 24.68
N ARG A 201 10.47 2.37 23.75
CA ARG A 201 11.89 2.02 23.95
C ARG A 201 12.53 2.67 25.16
N LYS A 202 12.15 3.91 25.48
CA LYS A 202 12.67 4.62 26.66
C LYS A 202 12.35 3.92 27.98
N THR A 203 11.35 3.03 27.98
CA THR A 203 10.87 2.35 29.18
C THR A 203 10.94 0.82 29.09
N ASN A 204 11.07 0.25 27.88
CA ASN A 204 11.11 -1.19 27.63
C ASN A 204 11.78 -1.52 26.28
N SER A 205 12.63 -2.55 26.20
CA SER A 205 13.40 -2.91 24.98
C SER A 205 12.63 -3.66 23.89
N ILE A 206 11.32 -3.89 24.05
CA ILE A 206 10.53 -4.69 23.10
C ILE A 206 10.46 -4.10 21.67
N PHE A 207 10.84 -2.85 21.43
CA PHE A 207 10.75 -2.20 20.11
C PHE A 207 12.11 -1.98 19.40
N ASP A 208 13.18 -2.63 19.85
CA ASP A 208 14.56 -2.43 19.38
C ASP A 208 14.74 -2.54 17.87
N HIS A 209 13.98 -3.42 17.21
CA HIS A 209 14.05 -3.64 15.78
C HIS A 209 12.65 -3.75 15.18
N SER A 210 11.83 -2.72 15.34
CA SER A 210 10.42 -2.79 14.96
C SER A 210 10.09 -2.16 13.60
N SER A 211 10.88 -1.18 13.16
CA SER A 211 10.69 -0.48 11.88
C SER A 211 9.30 0.12 11.70
N GLU A 212 8.86 0.93 12.67
CA GLU A 212 7.63 1.73 12.57
C GLU A 212 7.57 2.55 11.29
N GLY A 213 6.45 2.40 10.58
CA GLY A 213 6.22 3.04 9.31
C GLY A 213 6.78 2.28 8.13
N PHE A 214 7.09 0.98 8.28
CA PHE A 214 7.42 0.12 7.15
C PHE A 214 6.32 0.17 6.09
N ALA A 215 5.06 0.08 6.55
CA ALA A 215 3.87 0.43 5.79
C ALA A 215 3.04 1.44 6.60
N VAL A 216 2.32 2.33 5.91
CA VAL A 216 1.45 3.32 6.55
C VAL A 216 0.20 3.52 5.72
N HIS A 217 -0.92 3.76 6.39
CA HIS A 217 -2.20 4.05 5.76
C HIS A 217 -3.01 5.08 6.55
N MET A 218 -3.56 6.10 5.87
CA MET A 218 -4.55 7.01 6.41
C MET A 218 -5.94 6.41 6.31
N VAL A 219 -6.54 6.14 7.46
CA VAL A 219 -7.80 5.39 7.56
C VAL A 219 -8.98 6.35 7.31
N GLN A 220 -9.62 6.21 6.15
CA GLN A 220 -10.88 6.88 5.83
C GLN A 220 -12.06 6.06 6.37
N GLY A 221 -12.19 6.05 7.70
CA GLY A 221 -13.18 5.26 8.41
C GLY A 221 -14.48 6.00 8.73
N VAL A 222 -15.36 5.31 9.46
CA VAL A 222 -16.56 5.92 10.05
C VAL A 222 -16.20 6.70 11.30
N GLY A 223 -16.74 7.93 11.40
CA GLY A 223 -16.47 8.89 12.47
C GLY A 223 -15.64 10.09 11.99
N GLU A 224 -15.53 11.12 12.84
CA GLU A 224 -14.77 12.33 12.51
C GLU A 224 -13.28 12.23 12.85
N ASP A 225 -12.90 11.30 13.73
CA ASP A 225 -11.52 11.13 14.17
C ASP A 225 -10.66 10.49 13.08
N LEU A 226 -9.70 11.27 12.56
CA LEU A 226 -8.69 10.77 11.63
C LEU A 226 -7.77 9.77 12.34
N LYS A 227 -7.64 8.59 11.73
CA LYS A 227 -6.79 7.50 12.22
C LYS A 227 -5.67 7.21 11.23
N ILE A 228 -4.54 6.77 11.76
CA ILE A 228 -3.38 6.37 10.96
C ILE A 228 -2.96 4.99 11.41
N MET A 229 -2.87 4.06 10.47
CA MET A 229 -2.41 2.69 10.71
C MET A 229 -0.97 2.57 10.23
N THR A 230 -0.08 2.04 11.07
CA THR A 230 1.32 1.79 10.73
C THR A 230 1.70 0.35 11.01
N GLY A 231 2.53 -0.22 10.14
CA GLY A 231 3.05 -1.57 10.21
C GLY A 231 4.49 -1.63 10.73
N LEU A 232 4.76 -2.59 11.62
CA LEU A 232 6.04 -2.82 12.29
C LEU A 232 6.45 -4.29 12.12
N PRO A 233 6.71 -4.77 10.89
CA PRO A 233 6.89 -6.20 10.62
C PRO A 233 8.11 -6.81 11.30
N LEU A 234 9.09 -6.00 11.71
CA LEU A 234 10.32 -6.48 12.30
C LEU A 234 10.23 -6.68 13.82
N HIS A 235 9.17 -6.19 14.47
CA HIS A 235 8.96 -6.36 15.92
C HIS A 235 8.90 -7.85 16.30
N ASP A 236 9.90 -8.33 17.05
CA ASP A 236 10.14 -9.74 17.36
C ASP A 236 10.10 -10.68 16.14
N PHE A 237 10.25 -10.12 14.94
CA PHE A 237 9.95 -10.71 13.63
C PHE A 237 8.52 -11.26 13.45
N SER A 238 7.70 -11.34 14.50
CA SER A 238 6.27 -11.66 14.40
C SER A 238 5.50 -10.52 13.75
N GLY A 239 5.89 -9.29 14.05
CA GLY A 239 5.29 -8.06 13.55
C GLY A 239 4.09 -7.57 14.37
N VAL A 240 3.87 -6.26 14.35
CA VAL A 240 2.70 -5.60 14.97
C VAL A 240 2.16 -4.50 14.07
N VAL A 241 0.93 -4.08 14.35
CA VAL A 241 0.34 -2.87 13.77
C VAL A 241 0.04 -1.89 14.90
N ILE A 242 0.21 -0.60 14.65
CA ILE A 242 -0.22 0.45 15.58
C ILE A 242 -1.27 1.30 14.88
N ILE A 243 -2.38 1.56 15.56
CA ILE A 243 -3.44 2.46 15.08
C ILE A 243 -3.44 3.70 15.95
N TYR A 244 -3.13 4.84 15.34
CA TYR A 244 -3.12 6.14 15.97
C TYR A 244 -4.49 6.81 15.92
N THR A 245 -4.86 7.44 17.03
CA THR A 245 -5.92 8.47 17.09
C THR A 245 -5.27 9.72 17.69
N GLY A 246 -4.95 10.70 16.84
CA GLY A 246 -4.07 11.81 17.21
C GLY A 246 -2.63 11.34 17.50
N THR A 247 -2.10 11.68 18.69
CA THR A 247 -0.75 11.27 19.12
C THR A 247 -0.71 9.93 19.84
N PHE A 248 -1.86 9.38 20.23
CA PHE A 248 -1.94 8.13 20.98
C PHE A 248 -2.01 6.93 20.03
N GLY A 249 -1.06 6.00 20.14
CA GLY A 249 -1.01 4.77 19.36
C GLY A 249 -1.52 3.57 20.15
N ALA A 250 -2.55 2.88 19.65
CA ALA A 250 -2.94 1.58 20.17
C ALA A 250 -2.11 0.49 19.48
N VAL A 251 -1.26 -0.20 20.24
CA VAL A 251 -0.48 -1.34 19.73
C VAL A 251 -1.37 -2.57 19.61
N ILE A 252 -1.41 -3.13 18.41
CA ILE A 252 -2.21 -4.30 18.03
C ILE A 252 -1.26 -5.42 17.63
N HIS A 253 -1.17 -6.43 18.50
CA HIS A 253 -0.47 -7.67 18.21
C HIS A 253 -1.35 -8.61 17.39
N SER A 254 -0.76 -9.34 16.44
CA SER A 254 -1.45 -10.48 15.85
C SER A 254 -1.49 -11.62 16.86
N LEU A 255 -2.69 -11.94 17.36
CA LEU A 255 -2.91 -13.05 18.31
C LEU A 255 -2.61 -14.44 17.73
N GLN A 256 -2.24 -14.55 16.46
CA GLN A 256 -2.13 -15.82 15.73
C GLN A 256 -0.80 -16.03 15.00
N GLU A 257 0.17 -15.11 15.12
CA GLU A 257 1.44 -15.26 14.41
C GLU A 257 2.53 -15.92 15.26
N THR A 258 3.25 -16.82 14.59
CA THR A 258 4.51 -17.40 15.06
C THR A 258 5.66 -16.40 14.82
N PRO A 259 6.77 -16.50 15.56
CA PRO A 259 7.99 -15.75 15.27
C PRO A 259 8.35 -15.81 13.78
N GLY A 260 8.60 -14.65 13.17
CA GLY A 260 8.97 -14.54 11.75
C GLY A 260 7.84 -14.20 10.77
N GLY A 261 6.60 -13.98 11.23
CA GLY A 261 5.43 -13.74 10.38
C GLY A 261 5.42 -12.42 9.59
N TYR A 262 6.13 -11.40 10.06
CA TYR A 262 6.13 -10.03 9.51
C TYR A 262 4.73 -9.39 9.45
N PHE A 263 3.92 -9.56 10.48
CA PHE A 263 2.61 -8.91 10.57
C PHE A 263 2.74 -7.38 10.51
N GLY A 264 1.90 -6.74 9.69
CA GLY A 264 2.00 -5.32 9.37
C GLY A 264 2.97 -5.04 8.22
N TYR A 265 3.36 -6.04 7.42
CA TYR A 265 4.20 -5.81 6.23
C TYR A 265 3.54 -4.88 5.22
N SER A 266 2.22 -5.04 5.04
CA SER A 266 1.36 -4.09 4.32
C SER A 266 0.08 -3.89 5.14
N VAL A 267 -0.52 -2.70 5.01
CA VAL A 267 -1.72 -2.29 5.75
C VAL A 267 -2.68 -1.53 4.85
N ASN A 268 -3.98 -1.67 5.09
CA ASN A 268 -5.04 -0.92 4.42
C ASN A 268 -6.30 -0.87 5.32
N SER A 269 -7.34 -0.16 4.91
CA SER A 269 -8.63 -0.13 5.59
C SER A 269 -9.79 0.08 4.62
N MET A 270 -10.97 -0.33 5.03
CA MET A 270 -12.19 -0.21 4.24
C MET A 270 -13.39 0.07 5.13
N VAL A 271 -14.47 0.58 4.55
CA VAL A 271 -15.75 0.78 5.25
C VAL A 271 -16.75 -0.25 4.76
N VAL A 272 -17.21 -1.10 5.68
CA VAL A 272 -18.22 -2.14 5.39
C VAL A 272 -19.38 -1.94 6.34
N GLN A 273 -20.60 -1.77 5.80
CA GLN A 273 -21.84 -1.62 6.59
C GLN A 273 -21.73 -0.57 7.72
N ASN A 274 -21.20 0.61 7.39
CA ASN A 274 -20.98 1.70 8.35
C ASN A 274 -20.04 1.34 9.52
N LYS A 275 -19.06 0.49 9.26
CA LYS A 275 -17.96 0.19 10.19
C LYS A 275 -16.62 0.28 9.50
N THR A 276 -15.63 0.80 10.22
CA THR A 276 -14.23 0.75 9.79
C THR A 276 -13.67 -0.65 10.02
N VAL A 277 -13.18 -1.26 8.95
CA VAL A 277 -12.49 -2.55 8.95
C VAL A 277 -11.04 -2.32 8.53
N TYR A 278 -10.11 -2.97 9.22
CA TYR A 278 -8.68 -2.86 8.96
C TYR A 278 -8.17 -4.13 8.30
N VAL A 279 -7.15 -3.98 7.46
CA VAL A 279 -6.50 -5.08 6.76
C VAL A 279 -5.00 -5.00 6.99
N ALA A 280 -4.38 -6.09 7.41
CA ALA A 280 -2.93 -6.17 7.58
C ALA A 280 -2.41 -7.54 7.17
N SER A 281 -1.22 -7.59 6.58
CA SER A 281 -0.62 -8.83 6.10
C SER A 281 0.52 -9.34 6.99
N ALA A 282 0.76 -10.65 6.93
CA ALA A 282 1.90 -11.37 7.48
C ALA A 282 2.44 -12.36 6.42
N PRO A 283 3.21 -11.87 5.43
CA PRO A 283 3.58 -12.66 4.24
C PRO A 283 4.56 -13.80 4.54
N ARG A 284 5.17 -13.81 5.74
CA ARG A 284 6.14 -14.83 6.16
C ARG A 284 5.65 -15.74 7.28
N SER A 285 4.33 -15.81 7.50
CA SER A 285 3.74 -16.69 8.52
C SER A 285 4.35 -18.09 8.43
N ASN A 286 5.08 -18.49 9.48
CA ASN A 286 6.13 -19.52 9.42
C ASN A 286 5.62 -20.86 8.88
N GLY A 287 6.11 -21.27 7.70
CA GLY A 287 5.74 -22.54 7.06
C GLY A 287 4.35 -22.57 6.42
N SER A 288 3.66 -21.43 6.38
CA SER A 288 2.39 -21.23 5.67
C SER A 288 2.64 -20.43 4.40
N PRO A 289 1.82 -20.61 3.35
CA PRO A 289 1.54 -19.54 2.40
C PRO A 289 1.13 -18.29 3.19
N GLY A 290 1.58 -17.11 2.79
CA GLY A 290 1.41 -15.87 3.56
C GLY A 290 -0.04 -15.60 3.98
N LYS A 291 -0.26 -14.73 4.96
CA LYS A 291 -1.60 -14.46 5.51
C LYS A 291 -2.00 -13.00 5.41
N VAL A 292 -3.31 -12.76 5.28
CA VAL A 292 -3.93 -11.42 5.40
C VAL A 292 -5.05 -11.48 6.42
N PHE A 293 -5.03 -10.53 7.34
CA PHE A 293 -5.98 -10.40 8.44
C PHE A 293 -6.91 -9.23 8.16
N ILE A 294 -8.21 -9.48 8.19
CA ILE A 294 -9.27 -8.48 8.08
C ILE A 294 -9.98 -8.44 9.43
N PHE A 295 -10.02 -7.28 10.09
CA PHE A 295 -10.50 -7.19 11.46
C PHE A 295 -11.16 -5.85 11.80
N GLU A 296 -12.08 -5.88 12.74
CA GLU A 296 -12.60 -4.68 13.41
C GLU A 296 -11.79 -4.42 14.70
N THR A 297 -11.66 -3.17 15.11
CA THR A 297 -11.19 -2.83 16.46
C THR A 297 -12.17 -1.89 17.15
N LYS A 298 -12.54 -2.23 18.39
CA LYS A 298 -13.11 -1.27 19.32
C LYS A 298 -11.92 -0.56 19.94
N VAL A 299 -11.63 0.67 19.51
CA VAL A 299 -10.56 1.48 20.11
C VAL A 299 -10.94 1.79 21.55
N ALA A 300 -10.65 0.87 22.48
CA ALA A 300 -11.11 0.92 23.86
C ALA A 300 -10.02 0.45 24.80
N LYS A 301 -8.93 1.22 24.96
CA LYS A 301 -7.88 1.05 26.00
C LYS A 301 -7.22 -0.34 26.12
N THR A 302 -7.60 -1.34 25.33
CA THR A 302 -7.15 -2.74 25.44
C THR A 302 -6.14 -3.04 24.34
N LYS A 303 -4.96 -3.49 24.77
CA LYS A 303 -3.74 -3.74 23.98
C LYS A 303 -3.76 -5.04 23.16
N GLN A 304 -4.93 -5.54 22.77
CA GLN A 304 -5.03 -6.80 22.01
C GLN A 304 -6.17 -6.74 21.00
N LEU A 305 -5.89 -7.28 19.81
CA LEU A 305 -6.87 -7.55 18.78
C LEU A 305 -7.98 -8.41 19.37
N ASP A 306 -9.25 -8.02 19.25
CA ASP A 306 -10.35 -8.90 19.67
C ASP A 306 -10.35 -10.12 18.73
N ALA A 307 -9.99 -11.29 19.25
CA ALA A 307 -9.84 -12.54 18.49
C ALA A 307 -11.15 -12.99 17.81
N HIS A 308 -12.29 -12.43 18.19
CA HIS A 308 -13.61 -12.88 17.78
C HIS A 308 -14.13 -12.26 16.47
N ASN A 309 -13.55 -11.16 15.99
CA ASN A 309 -14.01 -10.45 14.79
C ASN A 309 -12.92 -10.35 13.71
N LYS A 310 -12.42 -11.50 13.25
CA LYS A 310 -11.41 -11.55 12.18
C LYS A 310 -11.72 -12.56 11.10
N VAL A 311 -11.42 -12.18 9.86
CA VAL A 311 -11.30 -13.07 8.71
C VAL A 311 -9.81 -13.19 8.38
N VAL A 312 -9.36 -14.41 8.12
CA VAL A 312 -7.97 -14.67 7.73
C VAL A 312 -7.97 -15.28 6.33
N LEU A 313 -7.34 -14.60 5.40
CA LEU A 313 -7.02 -15.13 4.08
C LEU A 313 -5.64 -15.79 4.16
N VAL A 314 -5.50 -16.95 3.55
CA VAL A 314 -4.24 -17.71 3.49
C VAL A 314 -3.92 -17.89 2.02
N GLY A 315 -2.67 -17.64 1.63
CA GLY A 315 -2.21 -17.89 0.27
C GLY A 315 -2.25 -19.38 -0.08
N ASP A 316 -1.92 -19.69 -1.33
CA ASP A 316 -1.92 -21.06 -1.82
C ASP A 316 -0.51 -21.69 -1.78
N GLU A 317 0.54 -20.88 -2.01
CA GLU A 317 1.92 -21.37 -2.17
C GLU A 317 2.87 -20.84 -1.10
N ILE A 318 3.76 -21.70 -0.63
CA ILE A 318 4.78 -21.29 0.35
C ILE A 318 5.83 -20.43 -0.35
N ARG A 319 6.17 -19.28 0.25
CA ARG A 319 7.16 -18.30 -0.25
C ARG A 319 6.74 -17.55 -1.52
N ASP A 320 5.48 -17.61 -1.91
CA ASP A 320 4.90 -16.67 -2.87
C ASP A 320 4.84 -15.24 -2.31
N TYR A 321 4.95 -15.08 -0.98
CA TYR A 321 4.88 -13.80 -0.28
C TYR A 321 3.47 -13.18 -0.26
N PHE A 322 2.42 -14.01 -0.34
CA PHE A 322 1.01 -13.59 -0.24
C PHE A 322 0.78 -12.60 0.90
N GLY A 323 0.29 -11.41 0.54
CA GLY A 323 0.23 -10.26 1.43
C GLY A 323 1.41 -9.29 1.28
N TYR A 324 2.17 -9.35 0.19
CA TYR A 324 3.23 -8.38 -0.09
C TYR A 324 2.67 -6.96 -0.27
N SER A 325 1.52 -6.84 -0.92
CA SER A 325 0.79 -5.59 -1.13
C SER A 325 -0.71 -5.80 -0.97
N LEU A 326 -1.41 -4.74 -0.57
CA LEU A 326 -2.86 -4.73 -0.32
C LEU A 326 -3.52 -3.53 -1.00
N CYS A 327 -4.67 -3.75 -1.61
CA CYS A 327 -5.58 -2.71 -2.08
C CYS A 327 -7.00 -3.07 -1.67
N THR A 328 -7.80 -2.08 -1.28
CA THR A 328 -9.21 -2.29 -0.91
C THR A 328 -10.09 -1.30 -1.65
N GLU A 329 -10.79 -1.77 -2.67
CA GLU A 329 -11.65 -0.96 -3.54
C GLU A 329 -12.81 -1.82 -4.05
N ASP A 330 -13.95 -1.19 -4.36
CA ASP A 330 -15.07 -1.85 -5.03
C ASP A 330 -14.73 -2.02 -6.52
N ILE A 331 -14.30 -3.23 -6.91
CA ILE A 331 -13.88 -3.51 -8.30
C ILE A 331 -15.01 -4.05 -9.17
N ASN A 332 -16.12 -4.49 -8.55
CA ASN A 332 -17.24 -5.11 -9.26
C ASN A 332 -18.48 -4.18 -9.36
N GLY A 333 -18.48 -3.05 -8.65
CA GLY A 333 -19.52 -2.04 -8.64
C GLY A 333 -20.75 -2.38 -7.79
N ASP A 334 -20.65 -3.30 -6.84
CA ASP A 334 -21.77 -3.71 -5.98
C ASP A 334 -21.95 -2.85 -4.73
N GLY A 335 -21.06 -1.87 -4.52
CA GLY A 335 -21.06 -0.96 -3.38
C GLY A 335 -20.40 -1.52 -2.12
N LEU A 336 -19.79 -2.70 -2.18
CA LEU A 336 -18.95 -3.26 -1.12
C LEU A 336 -17.48 -3.26 -1.56
N PRO A 337 -16.55 -2.83 -0.69
CA PRO A 337 -15.13 -2.88 -1.03
C PRO A 337 -14.63 -4.33 -1.09
N ASP A 338 -13.89 -4.65 -2.14
CA ASP A 338 -13.16 -5.90 -2.30
C ASP A 338 -11.75 -5.80 -1.70
N VAL A 339 -11.12 -6.94 -1.38
CA VAL A 339 -9.72 -6.99 -0.94
C VAL A 339 -8.86 -7.64 -2.01
N LEU A 340 -7.92 -6.89 -2.55
CA LEU A 340 -6.91 -7.37 -3.49
C LEU A 340 -5.60 -7.63 -2.75
N VAL A 341 -5.02 -8.81 -2.97
CA VAL A 341 -3.79 -9.27 -2.30
C VAL A 341 -2.73 -9.63 -3.34
N GLY A 342 -1.56 -9.02 -3.25
CA GLY A 342 -0.39 -9.42 -4.02
C GLY A 342 0.37 -10.56 -3.34
N ALA A 343 0.83 -11.52 -4.15
CA ALA A 343 1.76 -12.59 -3.77
C ALA A 343 2.98 -12.48 -4.70
#